data_AF-A0A378SH72-F1
#
_entry.id   AF-A0A378SH72-F1
#
_cell.length_a   1.000
_cell.length_b   1.000
_cell.length_c   1.000
_cell.angle_alpha   90.00
_cell.angle_beta   90.00
_cell.angle_gamma   90.00
#
_symmetry.space_group_name_H-M   'P 1'
#
loop_
_entity.id
_entity.type
_entity.pdbx_description
1 polymer ?
#
loop_
_entity_poly.entity_id
_entity_poly.type
_entity_poly.pdbx_seq_one_letter_code
_entity_poly.pdbx_strand_id
1 'polypeptide(L)'
;MLLLAAAAICGATLVVIAISTRGFGLINSTVANASARAAQERCERDVVARLASPSTARLSDITVTSTQLDPEVKDLFSSLEGGPLYGVDHSRITVRNVEGIVEAPSEVGGTLHDPFVCRAYFIDGNLADTLVVFDHDH
;
A
#
# COMPACT_ATOMS: atom_id res chain seq x y z
N MET A 1 34.47 69.82 7.61
CA MET A 1 35.29 68.92 6.77
C MET A 1 35.35 67.55 7.43
N LEU A 2 35.23 66.50 6.60
CA LEU A 2 35.41 65.06 6.85
C LEU A 2 34.27 64.26 7.54
N LEU A 3 33.33 63.80 6.68
CA LEU A 3 32.87 62.42 6.45
C LEU A 3 33.13 61.34 7.51
N LEU A 4 32.08 60.56 7.84
CA LEU A 4 32.03 59.10 8.13
C LEU A 4 30.61 58.78 8.64
N ALA A 5 29.87 57.74 8.27
CA ALA A 5 29.87 56.76 7.20
C ALA A 5 28.45 56.14 7.24
N ALA A 6 27.83 55.92 6.09
CA ALA A 6 26.55 55.24 5.98
C ALA A 6 26.74 53.72 6.18
N ALA A 7 25.94 53.11 7.06
CA ALA A 7 25.74 51.66 7.13
C ALA A 7 24.29 51.41 7.54
N ALA A 8 23.41 51.12 6.58
CA ALA A 8 23.08 49.78 6.10
C ALA A 8 22.07 49.08 7.05
N ILE A 9 20.84 49.06 6.56
CA ILE A 9 19.63 48.48 7.14
C ILE A 9 19.88 47.00 7.49
N CYS A 10 19.89 46.67 8.79
CA CYS A 10 19.82 45.28 9.23
C CYS A 10 18.37 44.80 9.17
N GLY A 11 18.04 44.05 8.12
CA GLY A 11 16.81 43.28 8.04
C GLY A 11 16.77 42.24 9.16
N ALA A 12 15.76 42.35 10.03
CA ALA A 12 15.46 41.31 11.01
C ALA A 12 14.94 40.08 10.26
N THR A 13 15.81 39.09 10.06
CA THR A 13 15.40 37.76 9.61
C THR A 13 14.80 37.02 10.81
N LEU A 14 13.48 36.84 10.79
CA LEU A 14 12.81 35.92 11.70
C LEU A 14 13.11 34.49 11.25
N VAL A 15 14.24 33.94 11.72
CA VAL A 15 14.48 32.50 11.62
C VAL A 15 13.70 31.84 12.75
N VAL A 16 12.47 31.42 12.44
CA VAL A 16 11.73 30.47 13.27
C VAL A 16 12.43 29.12 13.11
N ILE A 17 13.31 28.78 14.05
CA ILE A 17 13.87 27.43 14.13
C ILE A 17 12.74 26.52 14.63
N ALA A 18 12.01 25.91 13.69
CA ALA A 18 11.15 24.79 14.00
C ALA A 18 12.04 23.64 14.48
N ILE A 19 12.04 23.39 15.80
CA ILE A 19 12.72 22.25 16.41
C ILE A 19 11.99 21.00 15.91
N SER A 20 12.54 20.38 14.87
CA SER A 20 12.06 19.15 14.31
C SER A 20 12.26 18.01 15.32
N THR A 21 11.16 17.49 15.86
CA THR A 21 11.11 16.21 16.60
C THR A 21 11.31 15.05 15.60
N ARG A 22 12.55 14.85 15.12
CA ARG A 22 12.93 13.85 14.09
C ARG A 22 13.05 12.42 14.62
N GLY A 23 12.13 11.98 15.48
CA GLY A 23 12.14 10.61 16.02
C GLY A 23 11.07 9.72 15.38
N PHE A 24 9.84 10.21 15.31
CA PHE A 24 8.68 9.35 15.02
C PHE A 24 8.30 9.28 13.53
N GLY A 25 8.63 10.30 12.74
CA GLY A 25 8.25 10.35 11.31
C GLY A 25 9.04 9.38 10.42
N LEU A 26 10.32 9.14 10.70
CA LEU A 26 11.18 8.30 9.85
C LEU A 26 10.91 6.80 10.05
N ILE A 27 10.66 6.38 11.29
CA ILE A 27 10.35 4.98 11.62
C ILE A 27 9.01 4.60 11.00
N ASN A 28 7.99 5.46 11.14
CA ASN A 28 6.66 5.21 10.59
C ASN A 28 6.69 5.09 9.05
N SER A 29 7.42 5.97 8.36
CA SER A 29 7.61 5.88 6.90
C SER A 29 8.35 4.61 6.48
N THR A 30 9.35 4.18 7.25
CA THR A 30 10.10 2.94 6.94
C THR A 30 9.21 1.71 7.06
N VAL A 31 8.42 1.62 8.13
CA VAL A 31 7.46 0.52 8.35
C VAL A 31 6.36 0.55 7.28
N ALA A 32 5.81 1.73 6.96
CA ALA A 32 4.83 1.89 5.90
C ALA A 32 5.37 1.40 4.55
N ASN A 33 6.58 1.80 4.18
CA ASN A 33 7.23 1.36 2.93
C ASN A 33 7.52 -0.15 2.91
N ALA A 34 7.95 -0.72 4.03
CA ALA A 34 8.17 -2.17 4.14
C ALA A 34 6.85 -2.94 3.98
N SER A 35 5.78 -2.50 4.65
CA SER A 35 4.45 -3.10 4.54
C SER A 35 3.88 -3.01 3.13
N ALA A 36 4.08 -1.87 2.44
CA ALA A 36 3.62 -1.69 1.06
C ALA A 36 4.34 -2.63 0.10
N ARG A 37 5.67 -2.76 0.22
CA ARG A 37 6.45 -3.70 -0.60
C ARG A 37 6.07 -5.16 -0.33
N ALA A 38 5.93 -5.55 0.94
CA ALA A 38 5.53 -6.90 1.31
C ALA A 38 4.13 -7.24 0.78
N ALA A 39 3.18 -6.30 0.85
CA ALA A 39 1.85 -6.45 0.30
C ALA A 39 1.92 -6.65 -1.22
N GLN A 40 2.63 -5.77 -1.92
CA GLN A 40 2.81 -5.84 -3.37
C GLN A 40 3.39 -7.19 -3.80
N GLU A 41 4.54 -7.58 -3.27
CA GLU A 41 5.21 -8.82 -3.65
C GLU A 41 4.36 -10.06 -3.37
N ARG A 42 3.61 -10.08 -2.27
CA ARG A 42 2.71 -11.20 -1.97
C ARG A 42 1.52 -11.23 -2.93
N CYS A 43 0.86 -10.09 -3.10
CA CYS A 43 -0.31 -9.99 -3.95
C CYS A 43 0.01 -10.33 -5.41
N GLU A 44 1.13 -9.86 -5.95
CA GLU A 44 1.56 -10.21 -7.31
C GLU A 44 1.72 -11.72 -7.48
N ARG A 45 2.35 -12.41 -6.50
CA ARG A 45 2.47 -13.87 -6.54
C ARG A 45 1.12 -14.57 -6.48
N ASP A 46 0.24 -14.14 -5.58
CA ASP A 46 -1.06 -14.79 -5.37
C ASP A 46 -2.02 -14.54 -6.54
N VAL A 47 -1.93 -13.38 -7.20
CA VAL A 47 -2.63 -13.08 -8.45
C VAL A 47 -2.14 -14.00 -9.56
N VAL A 48 -0.82 -14.05 -9.80
CA VAL A 48 -0.22 -14.90 -10.84
C VAL A 48 -0.54 -16.38 -10.63
N ALA A 49 -0.55 -16.84 -9.38
CA ALA A 49 -0.88 -18.23 -9.03
C ALA A 49 -2.33 -18.63 -9.36
N ARG A 50 -3.23 -17.67 -9.57
CA ARG A 50 -4.63 -17.92 -9.94
C ARG A 50 -4.88 -17.89 -11.46
N LEU A 51 -3.89 -17.51 -12.25
CA LEU A 51 -4.02 -17.41 -13.71
C LEU A 51 -3.86 -18.78 -14.38
N ALA A 52 -4.56 -18.99 -15.48
CA ALA A 52 -4.45 -20.22 -16.28
C ALA A 52 -3.06 -20.39 -16.92
N SER A 53 -2.39 -19.29 -17.27
CA SER A 53 -1.03 -19.30 -17.84
C SER A 53 -0.08 -18.34 -17.09
N PRO A 54 0.42 -18.74 -15.92
CA PRO A 54 1.23 -17.88 -15.05
C PRO A 54 2.54 -17.38 -15.67
N SER A 55 3.23 -18.21 -16.45
CA SER A 55 4.55 -17.90 -17.01
C SER A 55 4.52 -16.86 -18.13
N THR A 56 3.35 -16.59 -18.69
CA THR A 56 3.14 -15.61 -19.76
C THR A 56 2.37 -14.37 -19.29
N ALA A 57 1.95 -14.36 -18.03
CA ALA A 57 1.20 -13.25 -17.46
C ALA A 57 2.10 -12.04 -17.20
N ARG A 58 1.54 -10.84 -17.34
CA ARG A 58 2.19 -9.58 -16.96
C ARG A 58 1.28 -8.81 -16.03
N LEU A 59 1.88 -8.19 -15.03
CA LEU A 59 1.18 -7.29 -14.13
C LEU A 59 1.68 -5.86 -14.39
N SER A 60 0.77 -4.91 -14.52
CA SER A 60 1.08 -3.49 -14.75
C SER A 60 0.23 -2.58 -13.86
N ASP A 61 0.61 -1.29 -13.85
CA ASP A 61 -0.15 -0.21 -13.19
C ASP A 61 -0.41 -0.44 -11.70
N ILE A 62 0.55 -1.11 -11.06
CA ILE A 62 0.43 -1.53 -9.66
C ILE A 62 0.42 -0.33 -8.73
N THR A 63 -0.65 -0.22 -7.96
CA THR A 63 -0.84 0.80 -6.93
C THR A 63 -1.10 0.12 -5.60
N VAL A 64 -0.39 0.58 -4.56
CA VAL A 64 -0.58 0.10 -3.19
C VAL A 64 -1.15 1.21 -2.33
N THR A 65 -2.31 0.97 -1.71
CA THR A 65 -2.98 1.95 -0.85
C THR A 65 -3.27 1.38 0.54
N SER A 66 -3.21 2.22 1.56
CA SER A 66 -3.71 1.85 2.88
C SER A 66 -5.23 1.97 2.89
N THR A 67 -5.91 0.94 3.36
CA THR A 67 -7.37 0.94 3.49
C THR A 67 -7.78 0.48 4.89
N GLN A 68 -9.07 0.63 5.19
CA GLN A 68 -9.65 0.15 6.44
C GLN A 68 -10.11 -1.29 6.29
N LEU A 69 -10.12 -2.00 7.43
CA LEU A 69 -10.80 -3.27 7.55
C LEU A 69 -12.31 -3.03 7.39
N ASP A 70 -12.94 -3.83 6.55
CA ASP A 70 -14.37 -3.81 6.24
C ASP A 70 -14.95 -5.22 6.47
N PRO A 71 -15.20 -5.60 7.73
CA PRO A 71 -15.58 -6.96 8.11
C PRO A 71 -17.02 -7.32 7.72
N GLU A 72 -17.82 -6.37 7.25
CA GLU A 72 -19.22 -6.58 6.91
C GLU A 72 -19.41 -6.85 5.42
N VAL A 73 -18.51 -6.34 4.57
CA VAL A 73 -18.65 -6.44 3.11
C VAL A 73 -17.46 -7.15 2.49
N LYS A 74 -16.26 -6.57 2.60
CA LYS A 74 -15.08 -7.05 1.84
C LYS A 74 -14.29 -8.13 2.56
N ASP A 75 -14.26 -8.07 3.88
CA ASP A 75 -13.40 -8.90 4.74
C ASP A 75 -14.21 -9.91 5.57
N LEU A 76 -15.53 -10.01 5.33
CA LEU A 76 -16.44 -10.90 6.03
C LEU A 76 -15.90 -12.33 6.11
N PHE A 77 -15.53 -12.91 4.97
CA PHE A 77 -15.01 -14.28 4.91
C PHE A 77 -13.69 -14.45 5.68
N SER A 78 -12.84 -13.44 5.67
CA SER A 78 -11.59 -13.46 6.42
C SER A 78 -11.84 -13.40 7.94
N SER A 79 -12.95 -12.79 8.36
CA SER A 79 -13.38 -12.61 9.75
C SER A 79 -14.32 -13.70 10.28
N LEU A 80 -14.83 -14.61 9.45
CA LEU A 80 -15.66 -15.74 9.89
C LEU A 80 -14.84 -16.80 10.64
N GLU A 81 -15.51 -17.65 11.44
CA GLU A 81 -14.87 -18.72 12.20
C GLU A 81 -14.04 -19.65 11.29
N GLY A 82 -12.77 -19.83 11.65
CA GLY A 82 -11.78 -20.56 10.83
C GLY A 82 -11.07 -19.71 9.77
N GLY A 83 -11.48 -18.45 9.60
CA GLY A 83 -10.81 -17.47 8.74
C GLY A 83 -9.53 -16.89 9.38
N PRO A 84 -8.63 -16.32 8.56
CA PRO A 84 -7.32 -15.83 8.98
C PRO A 84 -7.36 -14.64 9.95
N LEU A 85 -8.49 -13.92 10.02
CA LEU A 85 -8.68 -12.77 10.90
C LEU A 85 -9.64 -13.07 12.06
N TYR A 86 -10.12 -14.32 12.18
CA TYR A 86 -11.07 -14.70 13.22
C TYR A 86 -10.48 -14.50 14.63
N GLY A 87 -11.22 -13.80 15.49
CA GLY A 87 -10.83 -13.56 16.87
C GLY A 87 -9.64 -12.61 17.05
N VAL A 88 -9.15 -11.98 15.98
CA VAL A 88 -8.10 -10.96 16.04
C VAL A 88 -8.74 -9.62 16.34
N ASP A 89 -8.17 -8.87 17.30
CA ASP A 89 -8.59 -7.51 17.58
C ASP A 89 -8.39 -6.61 16.35
N HIS A 90 -9.47 -5.95 15.89
CA HIS A 90 -9.44 -5.12 14.68
C HIS A 90 -8.43 -3.97 14.77
N SER A 91 -8.14 -3.45 15.96
CA SER A 91 -7.15 -2.37 16.14
C SER A 91 -5.71 -2.81 15.83
N ARG A 92 -5.46 -4.12 15.83
CA ARG A 92 -4.17 -4.72 15.48
C ARG A 92 -4.05 -5.03 13.99
N ILE A 93 -5.15 -4.94 13.26
CA ILE A 93 -5.20 -5.25 11.82
C ILE A 93 -5.01 -3.96 11.03
N THR A 94 -4.07 -4.00 10.10
CA THR A 94 -3.92 -2.97 9.07
C THR A 94 -4.05 -3.61 7.70
N VAL A 95 -4.67 -2.89 6.76
CA VAL A 95 -4.98 -3.43 5.42
C VAL A 95 -4.24 -2.62 4.36
N ARG A 96 -3.71 -3.34 3.37
CA ARG A 96 -3.16 -2.76 2.13
C ARG A 96 -3.93 -3.31 0.94
N ASN A 97 -4.51 -2.44 0.12
CA ASN A 97 -4.98 -2.84 -1.20
C ASN A 97 -3.80 -2.75 -2.17
N VAL A 98 -3.66 -3.78 -3.01
CA VAL A 98 -2.79 -3.80 -4.18
C VAL A 98 -3.71 -3.95 -5.38
N GLU A 99 -3.76 -2.92 -6.19
CA GLU A 99 -4.62 -2.81 -7.37
C GLU A 99 -3.73 -2.72 -8.60
N GLY A 100 -4.18 -3.27 -9.72
CA GLY A 100 -3.45 -3.20 -10.97
C GLY A 100 -4.16 -3.95 -12.07
N ILE A 101 -3.47 -4.11 -13.20
CA ILE A 101 -3.97 -4.84 -14.34
C ILE A 101 -3.18 -6.12 -14.55
N VAL A 102 -3.90 -7.21 -14.82
CA VAL A 102 -3.30 -8.45 -15.29
C VAL A 102 -3.52 -8.62 -16.79
N GLU A 103 -2.43 -8.87 -17.50
CA GLU A 103 -2.43 -9.28 -18.89
C GLU A 103 -2.06 -10.75 -18.99
N ALA A 104 -2.95 -11.59 -19.53
CA ALA A 104 -2.68 -13.01 -19.69
C ALA A 104 -3.26 -13.56 -21.00
N PRO A 105 -2.59 -14.49 -21.70
CA PRO A 105 -3.19 -15.17 -22.84
C PRO A 105 -4.46 -15.93 -22.43
N SER A 106 -5.54 -15.75 -23.18
CA SER A 106 -6.79 -16.50 -22.99
C SER A 106 -6.79 -17.79 -23.80
N GLU A 107 -7.56 -18.78 -23.34
CA GLU A 107 -7.68 -20.09 -23.99
C GLU A 107 -8.29 -20.01 -25.41
N VAL A 108 -9.04 -18.95 -25.71
CA VAL A 108 -9.74 -18.74 -26.99
C VAL A 108 -8.95 -17.93 -28.01
N GLY A 109 -7.69 -17.59 -27.72
CA GLY A 109 -6.84 -16.83 -28.62
C GLY A 109 -7.05 -15.32 -28.50
N GLY A 110 -6.57 -14.75 -27.39
CA GLY A 110 -6.53 -13.31 -27.14
C GLY A 110 -5.68 -13.02 -25.90
N THR A 111 -5.57 -11.74 -25.50
CA THR A 111 -4.96 -11.33 -24.23
C THR A 111 -6.08 -10.80 -23.34
N LEU A 112 -6.31 -11.45 -22.21
CA LEU A 112 -7.11 -10.95 -21.10
C LEU A 112 -6.42 -9.71 -20.54
N HIS A 113 -7.19 -8.66 -20.22
CA HIS A 113 -6.68 -7.42 -19.66
C HIS A 113 -7.64 -6.98 -18.55
N ASP A 114 -7.44 -7.56 -17.37
CA ASP A 114 -8.42 -7.50 -16.29
C ASP A 114 -7.86 -6.72 -15.09
N PRO A 115 -8.63 -5.81 -14.51
CA PRO A 115 -8.27 -5.23 -13.23
C PRO A 115 -8.36 -6.29 -12.13
N PHE A 116 -7.43 -6.24 -11.20
CA PHE A 116 -7.47 -7.05 -9.99
C PHE A 116 -7.35 -6.17 -8.75
N VAL A 117 -7.94 -6.64 -7.66
CA VAL A 117 -7.77 -6.07 -6.33
C VAL A 117 -7.32 -7.18 -5.39
N CYS A 118 -6.15 -7.03 -4.80
CA CYS A 118 -5.66 -7.90 -3.74
C CYS A 118 -5.61 -7.13 -2.42
N ARG A 119 -6.26 -7.67 -1.38
CA ARG A 119 -6.22 -7.12 -0.03
C ARG A 119 -5.21 -7.92 0.79
N ALA A 120 -4.18 -7.26 1.31
CA ALA A 120 -3.20 -7.84 2.21
C ALA A 120 -3.47 -7.39 3.64
N TYR A 121 -3.58 -8.35 4.56
CA TYR A 121 -3.87 -8.11 5.97
C TYR A 121 -2.60 -8.26 6.80
N PHE A 122 -2.32 -7.26 7.63
CA PHE A 122 -1.19 -7.26 8.54
C PHE A 122 -1.68 -7.26 9.99
N ILE A 123 -1.17 -8.17 10.80
CA ILE A 123 -1.43 -8.24 12.24
C ILE A 123 -0.16 -7.80 12.95
N ASP A 124 -0.25 -6.71 13.72
CA ASP A 124 0.90 -6.11 14.44
C ASP A 124 2.11 -5.84 13.51
N GLY A 125 1.83 -5.50 12.24
CA GLY A 125 2.84 -5.21 11.22
C GLY A 125 3.38 -6.42 10.46
N ASN A 126 2.94 -7.64 10.78
CA ASN A 126 3.31 -8.86 10.05
C ASN A 126 2.24 -9.26 9.05
N LEU A 127 2.63 -9.57 7.81
CA LEU A 127 1.71 -10.04 6.78
C LEU A 127 1.11 -11.40 7.19
N ALA A 128 -0.19 -11.43 7.43
CA ALA A 128 -0.91 -12.59 7.90
C ALA A 128 -1.58 -13.34 6.75
N ASP A 129 -2.27 -12.63 5.87
CA ASP A 129 -3.04 -13.23 4.78
C ASP A 129 -3.28 -12.26 3.61
N THR A 130 -3.73 -12.81 2.48
CA THR A 130 -4.07 -12.10 1.25
C THR A 130 -5.36 -12.61 0.63
N LEU A 131 -6.25 -11.69 0.25
CA LEU A 131 -7.48 -11.96 -0.48
C LEU A 131 -7.40 -11.33 -1.87
N VAL A 132 -7.25 -12.14 -2.91
CA VAL A 132 -7.32 -11.69 -4.30
C VAL A 132 -8.77 -11.75 -4.81
N VAL A 133 -9.20 -10.70 -5.50
CA VAL A 133 -10.47 -10.62 -6.20
C VAL A 133 -10.19 -10.14 -7.63
N PHE A 134 -10.64 -10.91 -8.62
CA PHE A 134 -10.65 -10.48 -10.00
C PHE A 134 -11.99 -9.83 -10.30
N ASP A 135 -11.96 -8.66 -10.91
CA ASP A 135 -13.16 -8.02 -11.41
C ASP A 135 -13.32 -8.46 -12.87
N HIS A 136 -14.20 -9.42 -13.10
CA HIS A 136 -14.58 -9.83 -14.45
C HIS A 136 -15.90 -9.14 -14.75
N ASP A 137 -15.91 -8.19 -15.69
CA ASP A 137 -17.15 -7.69 -16.25
C ASP A 137 -17.97 -8.90 -16.76
N HIS A 138 -19.15 -9.09 -16.17
CA HIS A 138 -20.04 -10.24 -16.41
C HIS A 138 -20.73 -10.21 -17.78
#